data_AF-A0A4R8IN75-F1
#
_entry.id   AF-A0A4R8IN75-F1
#
_cell.length_a   1.000
_cell.length_b   1.000
_cell.length_c   1.000
_cell.angle_alpha   90.00
_cell.angle_beta   90.00
_cell.angle_gamma   90.00
#
_symmetry.space_group_name_H-M   'P 1'
#
loop_
_entity.id
_entity.type
_entity.pdbx_description
1 polymer ?
#
loop_
_entity_poly.entity_id
_entity_poly.type
_entity_poly.pdbx_seq_one_letter_code
_entity_poly.pdbx_strand_id
1 'polypeptide(L)' 'MNKDNNQPPSLWDVAKSVMAGFLGVQKSSHYERDFTHGKPWQYITLGIIGVVIFIAVILGIVNLVLSLAGV' A
#
# COMPACT_ATOMS: atom_id res chain seq x y z
N MET A 1 -17.28 -13.46 -9.83
CA MET A 1 -16.36 -14.59 -9.54
C MET A 1 -15.97 -14.50 -8.08
N ASN A 2 -16.57 -15.34 -7.25
CA ASN A 2 -16.19 -15.53 -5.86
C ASN A 2 -14.89 -16.35 -5.89
N LYS A 3 -13.77 -15.78 -5.45
CA LYS A 3 -12.48 -16.48 -5.41
C LYS A 3 -12.24 -16.95 -3.99
N ASP A 4 -12.09 -18.26 -3.90
CA ASP A 4 -12.04 -19.05 -2.68
C ASP A 4 -10.93 -18.57 -1.72
N ASN A 5 -11.31 -18.56 -0.47
CA ASN A 5 -10.74 -17.90 0.70
C ASN A 5 -9.63 -18.73 1.39
N ASN A 6 -8.93 -19.60 0.66
CA ASN A 6 -7.89 -20.49 1.18
C ASN A 6 -6.54 -20.39 0.45
N GLN A 7 -6.37 -19.43 -0.47
CA GLN A 7 -5.09 -19.22 -1.14
C GLN A 7 -4.36 -18.01 -0.54
N PRO A 8 -3.03 -18.09 -0.33
CA PRO A 8 -2.24 -16.97 0.17
C PRO A 8 -2.41 -15.77 -0.78
N PRO A 9 -2.62 -14.56 -0.23
CA PRO A 9 -2.86 -13.38 -1.05
C PRO A 9 -1.70 -13.14 -2.01
N SER A 10 -2.04 -12.87 -3.28
CA SER A 10 -1.02 -12.50 -4.27
C SER A 10 -0.47 -11.11 -3.95
N LEU A 11 0.72 -10.78 -4.47
CA LEU A 11 1.31 -9.44 -4.30
C LEU A 11 0.38 -8.32 -4.76
N TRP A 12 -0.45 -8.58 -5.78
CA TRP A 12 -1.44 -7.64 -6.28
C TRP A 12 -2.62 -7.44 -5.33
N ASP A 13 -3.04 -8.50 -4.63
CA ASP A 13 -4.09 -8.40 -3.63
C ASP A 13 -3.61 -7.61 -2.40
N VAL A 14 -2.34 -7.83 -2.00
CA VAL A 14 -1.71 -7.07 -0.91
C VAL A 14 -1.59 -5.59 -1.29
N ALA A 15 -1.17 -5.27 -2.52
CA ALA A 15 -1.10 -3.88 -3.00
C ALA A 15 -2.47 -3.18 -2.96
N LYS A 16 -3.54 -3.85 -3.41
CA LYS A 16 -4.92 -3.32 -3.32
C LYS A 16 -5.39 -3.14 -1.89
N SER A 17 -5.08 -4.10 -1.01
CA SER A 17 -5.43 -4.03 0.42
C SER A 17 -4.78 -2.82 1.09
N VAL A 18 -3.49 -2.61 0.82
CA VAL A 18 -2.72 -1.44 1.30
C VAL A 18 -3.32 -0.13 0.78
N MET A 19 -3.61 -0.03 -0.52
CA MET A 19 -4.23 1.17 -1.10
C MET A 19 -5.62 1.46 -0.51
N ALA A 20 -6.45 0.43 -0.33
CA ALA A 20 -7.76 0.57 0.31
C ALA A 20 -7.63 1.02 1.78
N GLY A 21 -6.60 0.56 2.48
CA GLY A 21 -6.25 1.01 3.83
C GLY A 21 -5.86 2.50 3.88
N PHE A 22 -5.00 2.95 2.96
CA PHE A 22 -4.63 4.36 2.83
C PHE A 22 -5.83 5.27 2.54
N LEU A 23 -6.78 4.80 1.74
CA LEU A 23 -8.01 5.53 1.43
C LEU A 23 -9.09 5.40 2.52
N GLY A 24 -8.87 4.58 3.55
CA GLY A 24 -9.83 4.33 4.63
C GLY A 24 -11.05 3.49 4.22
N VAL A 25 -11.07 2.92 3.01
CA VAL A 25 -12.18 2.12 2.46
C VAL A 25 -11.95 0.60 2.59
N GLN A 26 -10.95 0.20 3.38
CA GLN A 26 -10.61 -1.21 3.57
C GLN A 26 -11.69 -1.94 4.37
N LYS A 27 -12.17 -3.06 3.84
CA LYS A 27 -13.15 -3.93 4.52
C LYS A 27 -12.45 -4.83 5.54
N SER A 28 -13.03 -5.00 6.73
CA SER A 28 -12.47 -5.83 7.83
C SER A 28 -12.15 -7.27 7.42
N SER A 29 -12.93 -7.87 6.52
CA SER A 29 -12.71 -9.23 6.03
C SER A 29 -11.41 -9.41 5.24
N HIS A 30 -10.89 -8.35 4.62
CA HIS A 30 -9.58 -8.40 3.95
C HIS A 30 -8.45 -8.36 4.98
N TYR A 31 -8.59 -7.53 6.02
CA TYR A 31 -7.65 -7.47 7.13
C TYR A 31 -7.56 -8.84 7.83
N GLU A 32 -8.69 -9.45 8.16
CA GLU A 32 -8.69 -10.73 8.87
C GLU A 32 -8.06 -11.87 8.04
N ARG A 33 -8.26 -11.89 6.72
CA ARG A 33 -7.57 -12.81 5.81
C ARG A 33 -6.08 -12.53 5.72
N ASP A 34 -5.70 -11.26 5.62
CA ASP A 34 -4.32 -10.81 5.47
C ASP A 34 -3.48 -11.15 6.71
N PHE A 35 -4.08 -11.10 7.91
CA PHE A 35 -3.45 -11.43 9.19
C PHE A 35 -3.52 -12.91 9.57
N THR A 36 -4.51 -13.65 9.07
CA THR A 36 -4.65 -15.10 9.36
C THR A 36 -3.86 -15.96 8.37
N HIS A 37 -3.76 -15.55 7.10
CA HIS A 37 -3.17 -16.36 6.03
C HIS A 37 -1.96 -15.70 5.33
N GLY A 38 -1.67 -14.44 5.61
CA GLY A 38 -0.56 -13.71 4.98
C GLY A 38 0.76 -13.83 5.74
N LYS A 39 1.90 -13.73 5.04
CA LYS A 39 3.22 -13.73 5.67
C LYS A 39 3.58 -12.30 6.12
N PRO A 40 3.96 -12.06 7.39
CA PRO A 40 4.25 -10.72 7.91
C PRO A 40 5.28 -9.93 7.09
N TRP A 41 6.30 -10.60 6.55
CA TRP A 41 7.36 -9.97 5.75
C TRP A 41 6.85 -9.29 4.47
N GLN A 42 5.78 -9.81 3.85
CA GLN A 42 5.22 -9.23 2.62
C GLN A 42 4.63 -7.84 2.88
N TYR A 43 3.94 -7.67 4.01
CA TYR A 43 3.35 -6.38 4.41
C TYR A 43 4.40 -5.37 4.83
N ILE A 44 5.44 -5.80 5.56
CA ILE A 44 6.56 -4.92 5.94
C ILE A 44 7.27 -4.40 4.69
N THR A 45 7.55 -5.27 3.73
CA THR A 45 8.21 -4.89 2.48
C THR A 45 7.37 -3.88 1.69
N LEU A 46 6.07 -4.14 1.52
CA LEU A 46 5.17 -3.19 0.86
C LEU A 46 5.03 -1.86 1.62
N GLY A 47 5.01 -1.92 2.96
CA GLY A 47 4.96 -0.73 3.81
C GLY A 47 6.19 0.16 3.63
N ILE A 48 7.39 -0.44 3.66
CA ILE A 48 8.65 0.28 3.42
C ILE A 48 8.66 0.91 2.02
N ILE A 49 8.29 0.14 0.98
CA ILE A 49 8.18 0.65 -0.39
C ILE A 49 7.21 1.83 -0.44
N GLY A 50 6.04 1.71 0.21
CA GLY A 50 5.05 2.78 0.28
C GLY A 50 5.59 4.06 0.93
N VAL A 51 6.33 3.94 2.04
CA VAL A 51 6.97 5.09 2.71
C VAL A 51 8.02 5.74 1.81
N VAL A 52 8.87 4.95 1.15
CA VAL A 52 9.89 5.46 0.22
C VAL A 52 9.23 6.24 -0.93
N ILE A 53 8.17 5.69 -1.52
CA ILE A 53 7.40 6.37 -2.57
C ILE A 53 6.78 7.66 -2.04
N PHE A 54 6.19 7.64 -0.85
CA PHE A 54 5.58 8.82 -0.24
C PHE A 54 6.59 9.96 -0.04
N ILE A 55 7.78 9.64 0.48
CA ILE A 55 8.87 10.61 0.64
C ILE A 55 9.30 11.16 -0.73
N ALA A 56 9.48 10.29 -1.73
CA ALA A 56 9.86 10.72 -3.07
C ALA A 56 8.82 11.66 -3.70
N VAL A 57 7.52 11.40 -3.48
CA VAL A 57 6.43 12.28 -3.93
C VAL A 57 6.51 13.64 -3.24
N ILE A 58 6.72 13.70 -1.93
CA ILE A 58 6.88 14.97 -1.20
C ILE A 58 8.07 15.75 -1.75
N LEU A 59 9.23 15.09 -1.91
CA LEU A 59 10.42 15.72 -2.47
C LEU A 59 10.18 16.24 -3.89
N GLY A 60 9.49 15.47 -4.72
CA GLY A 60 9.09 15.88 -6.07
C GLY A 60 8.18 17.11 -6.07
N ILE A 61 7.19 17.15 -5.18
CA ILE A 61 6.30 18.30 -5.01
C ILE A 61 7.09 19.53 -4.55
N VAL A 62 7.95 19.37 -3.54
CA VAL A 62 8.79 20.48 -3.03
C VAL A 62 9.68 21.02 -4.14
N ASN A 63 10.37 20.15 -4.88
CA ASN A 63 11.23 20.56 -6.00
C ASN A 63 10.43 21.25 -7.12
N LEU A 64 9.23 20.75 -7.42
CA LEU A 64 8.34 21.39 -8.40
C LEU A 64 7.95 22.79 -7.92
N VAL A 65 7.53 22.93 -6.66
CA VAL A 65 7.13 24.23 -6.10
C VAL A 65 8.31 25.21 -6.07
N LEU A 66 9.51 24.77 -5.68
CA LEU A 66 10.72 25.60 -5.71
C LEU A 66 11.04 26.05 -7.14
N SER A 67 11.01 25.13 -8.10
CA SER A 67 11.21 25.43 -9.51
C SER A 67 10.18 26.42 -10.06
N LEU A 68 8.92 26.34 -9.61
CA LEU A 68 7.86 27.28 -9.99
C LEU A 68 8.00 28.63 -9.27
N ALA A 69 8.53 28.65 -8.06
CA ALA A 69 8.80 29.84 -7.27
C ALA A 69 10.06 30.61 -7.74
N GLY A 70 10.90 29.99 -8.57
CA GLY A 70 12.10 30.61 -9.13
C GLY A 70 13.28 30.71 -8.16
N VAL A 71 13.31 29.86 -7.14
CA VAL A 71 14.43 29.68 -6.18
C VAL A 71 15.17 28.39 -6.48
#